data_AF-A0AAW1MQI3-F1
#
_entry.id   AF-A0AAW1MQI3-F1
#
_cell.length_a   1.000
_cell.length_b   1.000
_cell.length_c   1.000
_cell.angle_alpha   90.00
_cell.angle_beta   90.00
_cell.angle_gamma   90.00
#
_symmetry.space_group_name_H-M   'P 1'
#
loop_
_entity.id
_entity.type
_entity.pdbx_description
1 polymer ?
#
loop_
_entity_poly.entity_id
_entity_poly.type
_entity_poly.pdbx_seq_one_letter_code
_entity_poly.pdbx_strand_id
1 'polypeptide(L)'
;MWVSPSECVLHDPNGLFKSRLHVFDGTKYKSELMLFFSKAFDVKSKPSIDDYCTLWKEWEISRNSLSFDECQAVWGQFMMNLKLKTENLILESVTKVPAFSDASSDILLLSKHDVFIPDDLLLKDFFDKSSPNPLFVWYPQKKSPSISRLRLFHLYSKIGVRKISETATKSELSDIKSTERKPVNPKDVHIVKGLVMLILGFLSDPELKIEAKNRHDTINRLLNVKFFETSERISVNYSLKMSTGDIVEVTTSQMVRWSREAAEFICQKLDKSGGFKSIVEYATMFSKVVSEGLLWEKEDLIPRLGELIKFGFLMDFDEDAVAYFMKSKNLQIFAEDEEFLSSAFPSS
;
A
#
# COMPACT_ATOMS: atom_id res chain seq x y z
N MET A 1 -5.98 54.09 8.84
CA MET A 1 -4.98 53.48 7.94
C MET A 1 -5.74 52.95 6.75
N TRP A 2 -5.37 53.40 5.54
CA TRP A 2 -5.96 52.92 4.29
C TRP A 2 -5.20 51.66 3.85
N VAL A 3 -5.92 50.66 3.36
CA VAL A 3 -5.37 49.33 3.02
C VAL A 3 -5.65 49.03 1.55
N SER A 4 -4.76 48.28 0.90
CA SER A 4 -4.95 47.93 -0.51
C SER A 4 -6.12 46.95 -0.68
N PRO A 5 -6.95 47.06 -1.75
CA PRO A 5 -7.97 46.05 -2.04
C PRO A 5 -7.42 44.64 -2.17
N SER A 6 -6.16 44.48 -2.63
CA SER A 6 -5.48 43.19 -2.74
C SER A 6 -5.22 42.49 -1.40
N GLU A 7 -5.20 43.26 -0.30
CA GLU A 7 -5.01 42.78 1.07
C GLU A 7 -6.34 42.56 1.79
N CYS A 8 -7.47 42.71 1.08
CA CYS A 8 -8.82 42.61 1.64
C CYS A 8 -9.54 41.37 1.09
N VAL A 9 -10.38 40.77 1.94
CA VAL A 9 -11.31 39.71 1.52
C VAL A 9 -12.68 39.93 2.14
N LEU A 10 -13.74 39.59 1.40
CA LEU A 10 -15.10 39.69 1.93
C LEU A 10 -15.38 38.62 2.99
N HIS A 11 -14.89 37.40 2.80
CA HIS A 11 -15.18 36.29 3.70
C HIS A 11 -13.93 35.44 3.95
N ASP A 12 -13.70 35.12 5.22
CA ASP A 12 -12.72 34.12 5.64
C ASP A 12 -13.46 32.96 6.35
N PRO A 13 -14.04 32.02 5.59
CA PRO A 13 -14.94 31.01 6.14
C PRO A 13 -14.26 30.07 7.14
N ASN A 14 -12.93 29.90 7.04
CA ASN A 14 -12.15 29.03 7.91
C ASN A 14 -11.42 29.81 9.02
N GLY A 15 -11.47 31.14 9.00
CA GLY A 15 -10.83 31.99 10.01
C GLY A 15 -9.29 31.99 9.98
N LEU A 16 -8.66 31.49 8.90
CA LEU A 16 -7.21 31.29 8.82
C LEU A 16 -6.42 32.56 8.47
N PHE A 17 -7.09 33.57 7.94
CA PHE A 17 -6.46 34.75 7.34
C PHE A 17 -6.72 36.03 8.11
N LYS A 18 -7.44 36.01 9.24
CA LYS A 18 -7.75 37.20 10.04
C LYS A 18 -6.52 38.01 10.47
N SER A 19 -5.35 37.37 10.62
CA SER A 19 -4.09 38.02 10.96
C SER A 19 -3.27 38.50 9.74
N ARG A 20 -3.70 38.14 8.51
CA ARG A 20 -2.97 38.37 7.25
C ARG A 20 -3.71 39.25 6.25
N LEU A 21 -5.04 39.14 6.23
CA LEU A 21 -5.93 39.85 5.32
C LEU A 21 -6.96 40.64 6.12
N HIS A 22 -7.36 41.79 5.58
CA HIS A 22 -8.46 42.57 6.10
C HIS A 22 -9.79 41.91 5.71
N VAL A 23 -10.35 41.15 6.64
CA VAL A 23 -11.62 40.46 6.45
C VAL A 23 -12.78 41.40 6.74
N PHE A 24 -13.63 41.66 5.74
CA PHE A 24 -14.87 42.41 5.92
C PHE A 24 -15.94 41.48 6.48
N ASP A 25 -15.93 41.32 7.80
CA ASP A 25 -16.93 40.49 8.49
C ASP A 25 -18.36 40.96 8.15
N GLY A 26 -19.18 40.07 7.60
CA GLY A 26 -20.58 40.32 7.22
C GLY A 26 -21.49 40.68 8.39
N THR A 27 -21.02 40.55 9.63
CA THR A 27 -21.70 41.07 10.83
C THR A 27 -21.53 42.58 11.01
N LYS A 28 -20.53 43.20 10.37
CA LYS A 28 -20.19 44.64 10.52
C LYS A 28 -20.61 45.49 9.33
N TYR A 29 -20.77 44.89 8.16
CA TYR A 29 -21.09 45.59 6.92
C TYR A 29 -22.33 45.02 6.24
N LYS A 30 -23.21 45.89 5.77
CA LYS A 30 -24.40 45.49 5.01
C LYS A 30 -24.00 44.85 3.67
N SER A 31 -24.83 43.93 3.18
CA SER A 31 -24.62 43.20 1.92
C SER A 31 -24.37 44.12 0.71
N GLU A 32 -25.00 45.28 0.64
CA GLU A 32 -24.83 46.24 -0.45
C GLU A 32 -23.41 46.83 -0.47
N LEU A 33 -22.83 47.06 0.71
CA LEU A 33 -21.45 47.56 0.84
C LEU A 33 -20.44 46.49 0.44
N MET A 34 -20.70 45.23 0.78
CA MET A 34 -19.86 44.09 0.35
C MET A 34 -19.84 43.95 -1.17
N LEU A 35 -21.01 44.08 -1.81
CA LEU A 35 -21.14 44.09 -3.26
C LEU A 35 -20.40 45.28 -3.89
N PHE A 36 -20.49 46.46 -3.26
CA PHE A 36 -19.77 47.65 -3.69
C PHE A 36 -18.25 47.44 -3.64
N PHE A 37 -17.71 46.92 -2.53
CA PHE A 37 -16.26 46.65 -2.41
C PHE A 37 -15.76 45.66 -3.46
N SER A 38 -16.52 44.60 -3.72
CA SER A 38 -16.16 43.64 -4.77
C SER A 38 -16.22 44.25 -6.17
N LYS A 39 -17.25 45.03 -6.50
CA LYS A 39 -17.43 45.56 -7.87
C LYS A 39 -16.58 46.79 -8.18
N ALA A 40 -16.43 47.70 -7.22
CA ALA A 40 -15.77 48.98 -7.43
C ALA A 40 -14.25 48.91 -7.22
N PHE A 41 -13.79 48.02 -6.33
CA PHE A 41 -12.38 47.92 -5.93
C PHE A 41 -11.77 46.54 -6.17
N ASP A 42 -12.51 45.62 -6.80
CA ASP A 42 -12.07 44.24 -7.09
C ASP A 42 -11.64 43.46 -5.83
N VAL A 43 -12.27 43.76 -4.68
CA VAL A 43 -12.00 43.02 -3.43
C VAL A 43 -12.45 41.59 -3.59
N LYS A 44 -11.53 40.64 -3.36
CA LYS A 44 -11.78 39.21 -3.49
C LYS A 44 -12.88 38.75 -2.53
N SER A 45 -13.78 37.90 -3.01
CA SER A 45 -14.84 37.34 -2.16
C SER A 45 -14.29 36.43 -1.04
N LYS A 46 -13.25 35.66 -1.34
CA LYS A 46 -12.58 34.72 -0.43
C LYS A 46 -11.08 34.72 -0.71
N PRO A 47 -10.23 34.26 0.23
CA PRO A 47 -8.82 34.01 -0.03
C PRO A 47 -8.64 33.13 -1.28
N SER A 48 -7.69 33.51 -2.12
CA SER A 48 -7.30 32.83 -3.35
C SER A 48 -6.35 31.66 -3.07
N ILE A 49 -6.15 30.78 -4.07
CA ILE A 49 -5.24 29.64 -3.92
C ILE A 49 -3.80 30.09 -3.60
N ASP A 50 -3.35 31.21 -4.15
CA ASP A 50 -2.06 31.83 -3.83
C ASP A 50 -1.94 32.22 -2.36
N ASP A 51 -3.03 32.72 -1.76
CA ASP A 51 -3.07 33.06 -0.33
C ASP A 51 -2.90 31.78 0.52
N TYR A 52 -3.54 30.67 0.13
CA TYR A 52 -3.38 29.36 0.78
C TYR A 52 -1.98 28.75 0.58
N CYS A 53 -1.40 28.87 -0.62
CA CYS A 53 -0.03 28.41 -0.89
C CYS A 53 0.99 29.18 -0.07
N THR A 54 0.81 30.50 0.06
CA THR A 54 1.65 31.36 0.91
C THR A 54 1.51 30.97 2.38
N LEU A 55 0.26 30.81 2.86
CA LEU A 55 -0.02 30.36 4.22
C LEU A 55 0.64 29.01 4.54
N TRP A 56 0.57 28.06 3.60
CA TRP A 56 1.17 26.74 3.78
C TRP A 56 2.69 26.84 3.91
N LYS A 57 3.37 27.55 3.01
CA LYS A 57 4.83 27.78 3.07
C LYS A 57 5.26 28.41 4.40
N GLU A 58 4.52 29.38 4.91
CA GLU A 58 4.77 29.97 6.22
C GLU A 58 4.65 28.94 7.34
N TRP A 59 3.62 28.10 7.31
CA TRP A 59 3.43 27.05 8.31
C TRP A 59 4.52 25.98 8.24
N GLU A 60 4.99 25.59 7.06
CA GLU A 60 6.10 24.65 6.90
C GLU A 60 7.39 25.12 7.58
N ILE A 61 7.59 26.45 7.67
CA ILE A 61 8.76 27.08 8.29
C ILE A 61 8.55 27.33 9.79
N SER A 62 7.38 27.86 10.16
CA SER A 62 7.14 28.43 11.49
C SER A 62 6.40 27.50 12.46
N ARG A 63 5.75 26.44 11.96
CA ARG A 63 4.91 25.55 12.76
C ARG A 63 5.41 24.11 12.68
N ASN A 64 5.41 23.46 13.84
CA ASN A 64 5.67 22.03 13.94
C ASN A 64 4.37 21.20 13.87
N SER A 65 3.23 21.77 14.30
CA SER A 65 1.93 21.09 14.28
C SER A 65 0.75 22.00 13.90
N LEU A 66 -0.31 21.37 13.40
CA LEU A 66 -1.59 21.94 12.99
C LEU A 66 -2.75 21.22 13.68
N SER A 67 -3.83 21.95 13.92
CA SER A 67 -5.12 21.33 14.27
C SER A 67 -5.76 20.66 13.06
N PHE A 68 -6.69 19.72 13.31
CA PHE A 68 -7.46 19.05 12.26
C PHE A 68 -8.23 20.01 11.36
N ASP A 69 -8.88 21.02 11.93
CA ASP A 69 -9.70 21.96 11.17
C ASP A 69 -8.85 22.86 10.27
N GLU A 70 -7.67 23.30 10.74
CA GLU A 70 -6.71 24.07 9.96
C GLU A 70 -6.20 23.27 8.76
N CYS A 71 -5.75 22.02 8.99
CA CYS A 71 -5.27 21.16 7.93
C CYS A 71 -6.37 20.83 6.92
N GLN A 72 -7.57 20.49 7.41
CA GLN A 72 -8.73 20.21 6.57
C GLN A 72 -9.11 21.42 5.69
N ALA A 73 -9.08 22.63 6.25
CA ALA A 73 -9.40 23.84 5.52
C ALA A 73 -8.44 24.09 4.34
N VAL A 74 -7.12 24.01 4.56
CA VAL A 74 -6.12 24.23 3.51
C VAL A 74 -6.18 23.13 2.45
N TRP A 75 -6.14 21.86 2.85
CA TRP A 75 -6.13 20.74 1.92
C TRP A 75 -7.44 20.58 1.15
N GLY A 76 -8.56 20.99 1.74
CA GLY A 76 -9.83 21.15 1.04
C GLY A 76 -9.73 22.15 -0.12
N GLN A 77 -9.05 23.28 0.08
CA GLN A 77 -8.86 24.28 -0.98
C GLN A 77 -7.90 23.81 -2.07
N PHE A 78 -6.80 23.15 -1.70
CA PHE A 78 -5.89 22.53 -2.68
C PHE A 78 -6.65 21.55 -3.57
N MET A 79 -7.49 20.70 -3.00
CA MET A 79 -8.31 19.79 -3.76
C MET A 79 -9.35 20.48 -4.65
N MET A 80 -10.08 21.47 -4.14
CA MET A 80 -11.09 22.19 -4.94
C MET A 80 -10.47 22.94 -6.13
N ASN A 81 -9.21 23.37 -5.99
CA ASN A 81 -8.47 24.12 -6.98
C ASN A 81 -7.41 23.28 -7.72
N LEU A 82 -7.45 21.94 -7.63
CA LEU A 82 -6.54 21.08 -8.39
C LEU A 82 -7.01 20.99 -9.85
N LYS A 83 -6.72 22.03 -10.63
CA LYS A 83 -6.98 22.14 -12.08
C LYS A 83 -5.67 22.50 -12.78
N LEU A 84 -5.54 22.19 -14.08
CA LEU A 84 -4.30 22.41 -14.85
C LEU A 84 -3.64 23.79 -14.65
N LYS A 85 -4.43 24.87 -14.51
CA LYS A 85 -3.92 26.25 -14.34
C LYS A 85 -3.29 26.53 -12.97
N THR A 86 -3.74 25.84 -11.93
CA THR A 86 -3.39 26.09 -10.51
C THR A 86 -2.64 24.92 -9.89
N GLU A 87 -2.50 23.81 -10.63
CA GLU A 87 -1.82 22.60 -10.19
C GLU A 87 -0.34 22.86 -9.88
N ASN A 88 0.43 23.40 -10.82
CA ASN A 88 1.86 23.66 -10.62
C ASN A 88 2.12 24.55 -9.40
N LEU A 89 1.29 25.59 -9.21
CA LEU A 89 1.37 26.47 -8.05
C LEU A 89 1.23 25.69 -6.74
N ILE A 90 0.26 24.77 -6.66
CA ILE A 90 0.07 23.93 -5.48
C ILE A 90 1.28 22.99 -5.30
N LEU A 91 1.69 22.29 -6.36
CA LEU A 91 2.78 21.30 -6.28
C LEU A 91 4.12 21.92 -5.87
N GLU A 92 4.43 23.12 -6.37
CA GLU A 92 5.63 23.88 -6.02
C GLU A 92 5.55 24.50 -4.62
N SER A 93 4.33 24.69 -4.09
CA SER A 93 4.15 25.27 -2.76
C SER A 93 4.31 24.29 -1.61
N VAL A 94 4.32 22.98 -1.88
CA VAL A 94 4.30 21.94 -0.87
C VAL A 94 5.63 21.20 -0.81
N THR A 95 6.37 21.42 0.27
CA THR A 95 7.61 20.69 0.58
C THR A 95 7.42 19.72 1.75
N LYS A 96 6.50 20.03 2.66
CA LYS A 96 6.05 19.20 3.77
C LYS A 96 4.56 18.90 3.64
N VAL A 97 4.17 17.70 4.07
CA VAL A 97 2.79 17.23 4.02
C VAL A 97 2.34 16.84 5.44
N PRO A 98 1.02 16.87 5.70
CA PRO A 98 0.49 16.53 7.01
C PRO A 98 0.62 15.02 7.28
N ALA A 99 1.02 14.68 8.50
CA ALA A 99 1.05 13.32 9.04
C ALA A 99 0.41 13.32 10.43
N PHE A 100 -0.36 12.29 10.76
CA PHE A 100 -1.04 12.22 12.06
C PHE A 100 -0.14 11.57 13.12
N SER A 101 0.07 12.24 14.25
CA SER A 101 0.80 11.68 15.39
C SER A 101 -0.17 11.24 16.48
N ASP A 102 -0.24 9.93 16.75
CA ASP A 102 -1.03 9.39 17.87
C ASP A 102 -0.53 9.93 19.22
N ALA A 103 0.78 10.14 19.37
CA ALA A 103 1.40 10.57 20.62
C ALA A 103 0.99 11.99 21.03
N SER A 104 0.87 12.91 20.08
CA SER A 104 0.49 14.31 20.33
C SER A 104 -0.96 14.61 19.99
N SER A 105 -1.70 13.68 19.38
CA SER A 105 -3.06 13.91 18.85
C SER A 105 -3.16 15.09 17.88
N ASP A 106 -2.04 15.46 17.26
CA ASP A 106 -1.90 16.61 16.37
C ASP A 106 -1.46 16.18 14.97
N ILE A 107 -1.61 17.09 14.00
CA ILE A 107 -1.09 16.91 12.65
C ILE A 107 0.30 17.55 12.57
N LEU A 108 1.32 16.75 12.31
CA LEU A 108 2.68 17.22 12.09
C LEU A 108 2.92 17.53 10.61
N LEU A 109 3.76 18.53 10.33
CA LEU A 109 4.21 18.85 8.97
C LEU A 109 5.58 18.21 8.74
N LEU A 110 5.62 17.14 7.96
CA LEU A 110 6.83 16.36 7.68
C LEU A 110 7.23 16.47 6.22
N SER A 111 8.54 16.38 5.95
CA SER A 111 9.06 16.35 4.58
C SER A 111 8.32 15.33 3.73
N LYS A 112 7.89 15.72 2.53
CA LYS A 112 7.20 14.82 1.59
C LYS A 112 8.04 13.61 1.16
N HIS A 113 9.35 13.67 1.38
CA HIS A 113 10.29 12.57 1.09
C HIS A 113 10.40 11.56 2.24
N ASP A 114 9.91 11.93 3.43
CA ASP A 114 10.02 11.18 4.70
C ASP A 114 8.68 10.68 5.22
N VAL A 115 7.65 10.82 4.41
CA VAL A 115 6.34 10.22 4.64
C VAL A 115 5.89 9.47 3.41
N PHE A 116 4.99 8.52 3.63
CA PHE A 116 4.60 7.55 2.62
C PHE A 116 3.10 7.53 2.44
N ILE A 117 2.68 7.24 1.21
CA ILE A 117 1.31 6.86 0.91
C ILE A 117 1.12 5.41 1.35
N PRO A 118 0.18 5.10 2.24
CA PRO A 118 -0.05 3.75 2.74
C PRO A 118 -0.90 2.94 1.73
N ASP A 119 -0.30 2.59 0.59
CA ASP A 119 -0.96 1.79 -0.46
C ASP A 119 -0.87 0.28 -0.21
N ASP A 120 0.06 -0.16 0.63
CA ASP A 120 0.12 -1.52 1.19
C ASP A 120 -0.21 -1.47 2.69
N LEU A 121 -1.33 -2.08 3.07
CA LEU A 121 -1.82 -2.08 4.46
C LEU A 121 -1.02 -2.98 5.40
N LEU A 122 -0.40 -4.04 4.89
CA LEU A 122 0.45 -4.91 5.73
C LEU A 122 1.75 -4.20 6.07
N LEU A 123 2.38 -3.57 5.07
CA LEU A 123 3.57 -2.74 5.30
C LEU A 123 3.25 -1.58 6.22
N LYS A 124 2.11 -0.91 6.01
CA LYS A 124 1.62 0.14 6.90
C LYS A 124 1.54 -0.35 8.35
N ASP A 125 0.88 -1.48 8.58
CA ASP A 125 0.71 -2.05 9.92
C ASP A 125 2.04 -2.46 10.58
N PHE A 126 3.04 -2.88 9.80
CA PHE A 126 4.37 -3.18 10.33
C PHE A 126 5.06 -1.91 10.83
N PHE A 127 5.12 -0.87 9.98
CA PHE A 127 5.84 0.36 10.31
C PHE A 127 5.14 1.21 11.37
N ASP A 128 3.80 1.26 11.39
CA ASP A 128 3.03 2.01 12.38
C ASP A 128 3.28 1.54 13.82
N LYS A 129 3.45 0.23 14.02
CA LYS A 129 3.64 -0.34 15.36
C LYS A 129 5.04 -0.11 15.91
N SER A 130 6.01 0.13 15.03
CA SER A 130 7.44 0.15 15.39
C SER A 130 8.04 1.55 15.38
N SER A 131 7.44 2.51 14.66
CA SER A 131 7.95 3.87 14.59
C SER A 131 7.26 4.79 15.60
N PRO A 132 8.03 5.53 16.44
CA PRO A 132 7.45 6.54 17.33
C PRO A 132 7.00 7.80 16.57
N ASN A 133 7.55 8.02 15.37
CA ASN A 133 7.21 9.15 14.51
C ASN A 133 6.24 8.71 13.41
N PRO A 134 5.30 9.58 12.99
CA PRO A 134 4.35 9.20 11.97
C PRO A 134 5.02 9.12 10.61
N LEU A 135 4.83 7.99 9.93
CA LEU A 135 5.44 7.70 8.63
C LEU A 135 4.45 7.87 7.47
N PHE A 136 3.17 8.05 7.74
CA PHE A 136 2.15 8.06 6.70
C PHE A 136 1.42 9.40 6.64
N VAL A 137 1.04 9.76 5.41
CA VAL A 137 0.24 10.96 5.15
C VAL A 137 -1.09 10.91 5.89
N TRP A 138 -1.51 12.07 6.38
CA TRP A 138 -2.78 12.26 7.05
C TRP A 138 -3.96 12.12 6.10
N TYR A 139 -5.04 11.51 6.60
CA TYR A 139 -6.35 11.52 5.96
C TYR A 139 -7.40 11.97 6.99
N PRO A 140 -8.41 12.75 6.58
CA PRO A 140 -9.47 13.17 7.50
C PRO A 140 -10.26 11.96 8.01
N GLN A 141 -10.39 11.85 9.33
CA GLN A 141 -11.10 10.74 9.98
C GLN A 141 -12.62 10.84 9.83
N LYS A 142 -13.17 12.06 9.81
CA LYS A 142 -14.61 12.30 9.57
C LYS A 142 -14.86 12.39 8.07
N LYS A 143 -15.96 11.78 7.60
CA LYS A 143 -16.42 11.95 6.22
C LYS A 143 -16.79 13.41 5.99
N SER A 144 -15.85 14.18 5.44
CA SER A 144 -16.11 15.54 4.98
C SER A 144 -16.53 15.50 3.51
N PRO A 145 -17.68 16.08 3.13
CA PRO A 145 -18.15 16.06 1.75
C PRO A 145 -17.20 16.77 0.78
N SER A 146 -16.33 17.67 1.27
CA SER A 146 -15.36 18.40 0.45
C SER A 146 -14.05 17.65 0.18
N ILE A 147 -13.72 16.61 0.98
CA ILE A 147 -12.43 15.92 0.93
C ILE A 147 -12.63 14.40 0.76
N SER A 148 -12.60 13.95 -0.49
CA SER A 148 -12.51 12.54 -0.83
C SER A 148 -11.10 12.01 -0.56
N ARG A 149 -11.01 10.90 0.18
CA ARG A 149 -9.75 10.16 0.42
C ARG A 149 -9.04 9.79 -0.88
N LEU A 150 -9.79 9.42 -1.92
CA LEU A 150 -9.24 9.09 -3.24
C LEU A 150 -8.59 10.31 -3.90
N ARG A 151 -9.22 11.48 -3.80
CA ARG A 151 -8.66 12.72 -4.36
C ARG A 151 -7.42 13.18 -3.60
N LEU A 152 -7.39 13.01 -2.27
CA LEU A 152 -6.19 13.24 -1.47
C LEU A 152 -5.05 12.31 -1.86
N PHE A 153 -5.33 11.01 -2.04
CA PHE A 153 -4.33 10.05 -2.52
C PHE A 153 -3.69 10.53 -3.82
N HIS A 154 -4.50 10.94 -4.80
CA HIS A 154 -4.01 11.45 -6.08
C HIS A 154 -3.19 12.73 -5.91
N LEU A 155 -3.62 13.63 -5.02
CA LEU A 155 -2.90 14.86 -4.72
C LEU A 155 -1.52 14.57 -4.10
N TYR A 156 -1.45 13.68 -3.10
CA TYR A 156 -0.18 13.27 -2.50
C TYR A 156 0.76 12.65 -3.54
N SER A 157 0.24 11.77 -4.41
CA SER A 157 1.04 11.20 -5.50
C SER A 157 1.57 12.29 -6.44
N LYS A 158 0.74 13.28 -6.82
CA LYS A 158 1.16 14.41 -7.67
C LYS A 158 2.18 15.33 -7.01
N ILE A 159 2.09 15.54 -5.70
CA ILE A 159 3.06 16.32 -4.91
C ILE A 159 4.44 15.64 -4.85
N GLY A 160 4.49 14.33 -5.12
CA GLY A 160 5.69 13.52 -5.11
C GLY A 160 5.91 12.74 -3.83
N VAL A 161 4.85 12.52 -3.02
CA VAL A 161 4.92 11.60 -1.89
C VAL A 161 5.02 10.18 -2.43
N ARG A 162 5.99 9.42 -1.93
CA ARG A 162 6.26 8.06 -2.39
C ARG A 162 5.27 7.06 -1.80
N LYS A 163 5.00 5.97 -2.51
CA LYS A 163 4.20 4.85 -2.01
C LYS A 163 5.05 3.92 -1.16
N ILE A 164 4.47 3.36 -0.09
CA ILE A 164 5.22 2.48 0.81
C ILE A 164 5.66 1.19 0.09
N SER A 165 4.80 0.66 -0.78
CA SER A 165 5.05 -0.56 -1.57
C SER A 165 6.27 -0.43 -2.51
N GLU A 166 6.52 0.78 -3.00
CA GLU A 166 7.61 1.09 -3.94
C GLU A 166 8.93 1.40 -3.23
N THR A 167 8.87 1.78 -1.94
CA THR A 167 10.06 2.24 -1.19
C THR A 167 10.58 1.26 -0.15
N ALA A 168 9.70 0.39 0.36
CA ALA A 168 10.09 -0.57 1.39
C ALA A 168 11.02 -1.62 0.78
N THR A 169 12.24 -1.73 1.32
CA THR A 169 13.15 -2.79 0.93
C THR A 169 12.95 -3.97 1.86
N LYS A 170 12.67 -5.15 1.29
CA LYS A 170 12.67 -6.40 2.04
C LYS A 170 14.09 -6.95 2.06
N SER A 171 14.69 -7.09 3.24
CA SER A 171 15.93 -7.85 3.41
C SER A 171 15.65 -9.12 4.20
N GLU A 172 16.10 -10.23 3.66
CA GLU A 172 16.00 -11.51 4.36
C GLU A 172 17.17 -11.59 5.34
N LEU A 173 16.87 -11.79 6.63
CA LEU A 173 17.92 -12.12 7.58
C LEU A 173 18.45 -13.51 7.20
N SER A 174 19.72 -13.56 6.82
CA SER A 174 20.47 -14.79 6.72
C SER A 174 20.63 -15.32 8.15
N ASP A 175 19.94 -16.43 8.43
CA ASP A 175 20.27 -17.44 9.46
C ASP A 175 19.06 -17.81 10.31
N ILE A 176 18.12 -18.57 9.72
CA ILE A 176 17.52 -19.63 10.52
C ILE A 176 18.65 -20.63 10.73
N LYS A 177 19.15 -20.77 11.97
CA LYS A 177 20.20 -21.73 12.31
C LYS A 177 19.82 -23.11 11.76
N SER A 178 20.75 -23.73 11.02
CA SER A 178 20.53 -25.02 10.35
C SER A 178 20.10 -26.15 11.30
N THR A 179 20.33 -26.00 12.60
CA THR A 179 20.02 -26.97 13.66
C THR A 179 18.54 -27.13 13.98
N GLU A 180 17.65 -26.27 13.48
CA GLU A 180 16.21 -26.28 13.84
C GLU A 180 15.28 -26.67 12.69
N ARG A 181 15.85 -26.98 11.52
CA ARG A 181 15.09 -27.34 10.32
C ARG A 181 14.94 -28.85 10.21
N LYS A 182 13.72 -29.35 10.16
CA LYS A 182 13.42 -30.77 9.92
C LYS A 182 13.03 -30.98 8.47
N PRO A 183 13.69 -31.88 7.72
CA PRO A 183 13.21 -32.28 6.41
C PRO A 183 11.79 -32.82 6.51
N VAL A 184 10.90 -32.39 5.62
CA VAL A 184 9.50 -32.84 5.58
C VAL A 184 9.12 -33.30 4.19
N ASN A 185 8.08 -34.12 4.11
CA ASN A 185 7.54 -34.51 2.82
C ASN A 185 6.84 -33.28 2.19
N PRO A 186 7.03 -33.01 0.89
CA PRO A 186 6.30 -31.94 0.21
C PRO A 186 4.78 -32.00 0.42
N LYS A 187 4.20 -33.20 0.56
CA LYS A 187 2.78 -33.39 0.88
C LYS A 187 2.37 -32.78 2.23
N ASP A 188 3.25 -32.82 3.23
CA ASP A 188 3.01 -32.21 4.55
C ASP A 188 3.01 -30.67 4.47
N VAL A 189 3.57 -30.10 3.39
CA VAL A 189 3.65 -28.66 3.10
C VAL A 189 2.63 -28.25 2.03
N HIS A 190 1.61 -29.09 1.79
CA HIS A 190 0.56 -28.86 0.77
C HIS A 190 1.08 -28.78 -0.68
N ILE A 191 2.26 -29.34 -0.98
CA ILE A 191 2.69 -29.57 -2.36
C ILE A 191 2.10 -30.91 -2.81
N VAL A 192 0.82 -30.84 -3.16
CA VAL A 192 -0.01 -31.98 -3.55
C VAL A 192 -0.52 -31.84 -4.98
N LYS A 193 -1.09 -32.92 -5.52
CA LYS A 193 -1.58 -32.99 -6.89
C LYS A 193 -2.57 -31.87 -7.22
N GLY A 194 -3.51 -31.56 -6.32
CA GLY A 194 -4.46 -30.46 -6.49
C GLY A 194 -3.80 -29.08 -6.67
N LEU A 195 -2.72 -28.78 -5.94
CA LEU A 195 -1.96 -27.54 -6.15
C LEU A 195 -1.34 -27.49 -7.56
N VAL A 196 -0.69 -28.59 -7.98
CA VAL A 196 -0.02 -28.67 -9.27
C VAL A 196 -1.02 -28.62 -10.42
N MET A 197 -2.17 -29.27 -10.30
CA MET A 197 -3.29 -29.18 -11.25
C MET A 197 -3.74 -27.72 -11.44
N LEU A 198 -3.93 -27.01 -10.33
CA LEU A 198 -4.35 -25.62 -10.34
C LEU A 198 -3.32 -24.70 -11.02
N ILE A 199 -2.02 -24.88 -10.71
CA ILE A 199 -0.95 -24.10 -11.34
C ILE A 199 -0.88 -24.40 -12.84
N LEU A 200 -0.90 -25.68 -13.24
CA LEU A 200 -0.83 -26.07 -14.65
C LEU A 200 -2.02 -25.50 -15.44
N GLY A 201 -3.24 -25.58 -14.89
CA GLY A 201 -4.42 -25.01 -15.53
C GLY A 201 -4.42 -23.49 -15.62
N PHE A 202 -3.67 -22.81 -14.74
CA PHE A 202 -3.41 -21.38 -14.90
C PHE A 202 -2.40 -21.10 -16.02
N LEU A 203 -1.28 -21.82 -16.01
CA LEU A 203 -0.20 -21.62 -16.98
C LEU A 203 -0.56 -22.04 -18.41
N SER A 204 -1.55 -22.93 -18.56
CA SER A 204 -2.08 -23.40 -19.83
C SER A 204 -3.04 -22.41 -20.50
N ASP A 205 -3.38 -21.30 -19.85
CA ASP A 205 -4.19 -20.23 -20.42
C ASP A 205 -3.56 -19.75 -21.75
N PRO A 206 -4.26 -19.91 -22.90
CA PRO A 206 -3.72 -19.58 -24.21
C PRO A 206 -3.24 -18.14 -24.34
N GLU A 207 -3.79 -17.21 -23.55
CA GLU A 207 -3.36 -15.81 -23.54
C GLU A 207 -1.92 -15.64 -23.02
N LEU A 208 -1.46 -16.54 -22.15
CA LEU A 208 -0.13 -16.50 -21.54
C LEU A 208 0.98 -17.02 -22.46
N LYS A 209 0.61 -17.75 -23.52
CA LYS A 209 1.51 -18.32 -24.53
C LYS A 209 2.68 -19.11 -23.92
N ILE A 210 2.39 -19.96 -22.92
CA ILE A 210 3.39 -20.80 -22.26
C ILE A 210 3.29 -22.22 -22.82
N GLU A 211 4.34 -22.66 -23.51
CA GLU A 211 4.44 -24.02 -24.04
C GLU A 211 4.49 -25.08 -22.93
N ALA A 212 4.01 -26.30 -23.23
CA ALA A 212 3.91 -27.40 -22.25
C ALA A 212 5.24 -27.66 -21.53
N LYS A 213 6.35 -27.71 -22.28
CA LYS A 213 7.68 -27.88 -21.72
C LYS A 213 8.01 -26.82 -20.66
N ASN A 214 7.73 -25.54 -20.93
CA ASN A 214 8.00 -24.45 -20.00
C ASN A 214 7.09 -24.52 -18.77
N ARG A 215 5.84 -24.98 -18.93
CA ARG A 215 4.93 -25.23 -17.79
C ARG A 215 5.50 -26.34 -16.89
N HIS A 216 5.91 -27.46 -17.48
CA HIS A 216 6.47 -28.60 -16.75
C HIS A 216 7.80 -28.24 -16.07
N ASP A 217 8.68 -27.51 -16.74
CA ASP A 217 9.92 -26.99 -16.17
C ASP A 217 9.64 -26.06 -14.97
N THR A 218 8.61 -25.22 -15.06
CA THR A 218 8.16 -24.35 -13.97
C THR A 218 7.69 -25.17 -12.76
N ILE A 219 6.89 -26.22 -12.98
CA ILE A 219 6.47 -27.12 -11.90
C ILE A 219 7.63 -27.91 -11.32
N ASN A 220 8.54 -28.41 -12.16
CA ASN A 220 9.72 -29.16 -11.72
C ASN A 220 10.61 -28.33 -10.79
N ARG A 221 10.68 -27.01 -10.98
CA ARG A 221 11.38 -26.11 -10.03
C ARG A 221 10.77 -26.18 -8.63
N LEU A 222 9.44 -26.33 -8.50
CA LEU A 222 8.78 -26.49 -7.21
C LEU A 222 8.95 -27.92 -6.65
N LEU A 223 8.80 -28.94 -7.50
CA LEU A 223 8.88 -30.34 -7.07
C LEU A 223 10.29 -30.78 -6.66
N ASN A 224 11.34 -30.17 -7.22
CA ASN A 224 12.74 -30.54 -6.95
C ASN A 224 13.38 -29.74 -5.80
N VAL A 225 12.62 -28.91 -5.10
CA VAL A 225 13.10 -28.13 -3.95
C VAL A 225 13.16 -29.00 -2.69
N LYS A 226 14.10 -28.70 -1.80
CA LYS A 226 14.20 -29.33 -0.48
C LYS A 226 13.22 -28.66 0.48
N PHE A 227 12.34 -29.44 1.09
CA PHE A 227 11.32 -28.93 2.02
C PHE A 227 11.75 -29.11 3.46
N PHE A 228 11.63 -28.03 4.23
CA PHE A 228 11.97 -27.98 5.64
C PHE A 228 10.83 -27.38 6.46
N GLU A 229 10.52 -28.00 7.58
CA GLU A 229 9.66 -27.44 8.61
C GLU A 229 10.51 -26.84 9.74
N THR A 230 10.06 -25.71 10.29
CA THR A 230 10.61 -25.09 11.50
C THR A 230 9.50 -24.78 12.51
N SER A 231 9.82 -24.86 13.80
CA SER A 231 8.95 -24.36 14.87
C SER A 231 9.07 -22.84 15.07
N GLU A 232 10.20 -22.25 14.66
CA GLU A 232 10.47 -20.84 14.84
C GLU A 232 9.85 -19.97 13.73
N ARG A 233 9.60 -18.71 14.06
CA ARG A 233 9.13 -17.71 13.10
C ARG A 233 10.29 -17.27 12.21
N ILE A 234 10.07 -17.16 10.90
CA ILE A 234 11.09 -16.70 9.95
C ILE A 234 11.17 -15.18 10.02
N SER A 235 12.23 -14.64 10.61
CA SER A 235 12.40 -13.18 10.68
C SER A 235 12.71 -12.58 9.31
N VAL A 236 12.00 -11.51 8.97
CA VAL A 236 12.22 -10.70 7.78
C VAL A 236 12.31 -9.25 8.20
N ASN A 237 13.31 -8.55 7.69
CA ASN A 237 13.48 -7.13 7.95
C ASN A 237 12.93 -6.32 6.76
N TYR A 238 12.18 -5.28 7.07
CA TYR A 238 11.77 -4.27 6.11
C TYR A 238 12.42 -2.95 6.49
N SER A 239 13.00 -2.27 5.51
CA SER A 239 13.66 -0.98 5.74
C SER A 239 13.12 0.12 4.84
N LEU A 240 13.07 1.33 5.40
CA LEU A 240 12.75 2.56 4.68
C LEU A 240 13.92 3.53 4.79
N LYS A 241 14.37 4.01 3.64
CA LYS A 241 15.41 5.04 3.57
C LYS A 241 14.79 6.43 3.58
N MET A 242 15.14 7.19 4.61
CA MET A 242 14.74 8.59 4.80
C MET A 242 15.64 9.52 3.98
N SER A 243 15.16 10.74 3.75
CA SER A 243 15.88 11.78 3.01
C SER A 243 17.13 12.28 3.73
N THR A 244 17.14 12.20 5.07
CA THR A 244 18.30 12.49 5.93
C THR A 244 19.40 11.44 5.82
N GLY A 245 19.10 10.29 5.22
CA GLY A 245 19.98 9.10 5.22
C GLY A 245 19.68 8.11 6.35
N ASP A 246 18.82 8.48 7.30
CA ASP A 246 18.36 7.56 8.34
C ASP A 246 17.59 6.38 7.74
N ILE A 247 17.64 5.24 8.44
CA ILE A 247 16.94 4.03 8.03
C ILE A 247 15.98 3.65 9.15
N VAL A 248 14.69 3.53 8.81
CA VAL A 248 13.68 2.96 9.69
C VAL A 248 13.57 1.48 9.36
N GLU A 249 13.88 0.62 10.32
CA GLU A 249 13.82 -0.83 10.16
C GLU A 249 12.71 -1.43 11.01
N VAL A 250 12.03 -2.44 10.46
CA VAL A 250 11.06 -3.25 11.18
C VAL A 250 11.29 -4.72 10.90
N THR A 251 11.53 -5.47 11.97
CA THR A 251 11.60 -6.93 11.90
C THR A 251 10.22 -7.50 12.13
N THR A 252 9.71 -8.24 11.14
CA THR A 252 8.46 -8.98 11.22
C THR A 252 8.72 -10.48 11.05
N SER A 253 7.72 -11.29 11.34
CA SER A 253 7.79 -12.74 11.16
C SER A 253 6.99 -13.18 9.94
N GLN A 254 7.58 -14.03 9.11
CA GLN A 254 6.94 -14.78 8.04
C GLN A 254 6.84 -16.25 8.41
N MET A 255 5.88 -16.94 7.81
CA MET A 255 5.62 -18.36 8.03
C MET A 255 6.18 -19.24 6.91
N VAL A 256 6.46 -18.66 5.74
CA VAL A 256 6.87 -19.40 4.55
C VAL A 256 7.97 -18.63 3.85
N ARG A 257 8.99 -19.33 3.35
CA ARG A 257 10.11 -18.78 2.58
C ARG A 257 10.51 -19.78 1.51
N TRP A 258 10.84 -19.27 0.32
CA TRP A 258 11.45 -20.07 -0.74
C TRP A 258 12.74 -19.40 -1.20
N SER A 259 13.88 -20.01 -0.89
CA SER A 259 15.18 -19.63 -1.44
C SER A 259 15.44 -20.38 -2.75
N ARG A 260 15.49 -19.65 -3.85
CA ARG A 260 15.79 -20.21 -5.18
C ARG A 260 17.26 -20.63 -5.29
N GLU A 261 18.16 -19.81 -4.75
CA GLU A 261 19.61 -20.04 -4.78
C GLU A 261 20.00 -21.31 -4.04
N ALA A 262 19.37 -21.55 -2.87
CA ALA A 262 19.60 -22.75 -2.08
C ALA A 262 18.73 -23.95 -2.52
N ALA A 263 17.75 -23.72 -3.40
CA ALA A 263 16.67 -24.66 -3.70
C ALA A 263 16.01 -25.22 -2.42
N GLU A 264 15.67 -24.32 -1.49
CA GLU A 264 15.06 -24.66 -0.19
C GLU A 264 13.72 -23.95 0.00
N PHE A 265 12.70 -24.71 0.41
CA PHE A 265 11.41 -24.23 0.83
C PHE A 265 11.29 -24.46 2.34
N ILE A 266 11.09 -23.40 3.10
CA ILE A 266 11.02 -23.44 4.55
C ILE A 266 9.64 -22.96 4.97
N CYS A 267 8.95 -23.79 5.74
CA CYS A 267 7.65 -23.47 6.30
C CYS A 267 7.66 -23.59 7.82
N GLN A 268 6.96 -22.69 8.49
CA GLN A 268 6.58 -22.88 9.87
C GLN A 268 5.45 -23.89 9.94
N LYS A 269 5.45 -24.72 10.98
CA LYS A 269 4.29 -25.59 11.25
C LYS A 269 3.02 -24.74 11.39
N LEU A 270 1.99 -25.08 10.62
CA LEU A 270 0.71 -24.36 10.66
C LEU A 270 0.06 -24.51 12.04
N ASP A 271 -0.01 -23.40 12.78
CA ASP A 271 -0.74 -23.33 14.04
C ASP A 271 -2.23 -23.04 13.79
N LYS A 272 -3.05 -24.09 13.90
CA LYS A 272 -4.50 -24.01 13.73
C LYS A 272 -5.22 -23.45 14.97
N SER A 273 -4.53 -23.23 16.10
CA SER A 273 -5.15 -22.75 17.34
C SER A 273 -5.66 -21.31 17.25
N GLY A 274 -5.08 -20.48 16.37
CA GLY A 274 -5.55 -19.12 16.11
C GLY A 274 -6.79 -19.01 15.22
N GLY A 275 -7.43 -20.15 14.91
CA GLY A 275 -8.66 -20.22 14.12
C GLY A 275 -8.47 -19.79 12.67
N PHE A 276 -9.55 -19.34 12.03
CA PHE A 276 -9.56 -18.98 10.61
C PHE A 276 -8.58 -17.86 10.24
N LYS A 277 -8.31 -16.92 11.17
CA LYS A 277 -7.34 -15.85 10.93
C LYS A 277 -5.96 -16.40 10.60
N SER A 278 -5.44 -17.31 11.42
CA SER A 278 -4.13 -17.92 11.21
C SER A 278 -4.05 -18.75 9.93
N ILE A 279 -5.14 -19.42 9.57
CA ILE A 279 -5.24 -20.18 8.31
C ILE A 279 -5.16 -19.23 7.11
N VAL A 280 -5.89 -18.11 7.13
CA VAL A 280 -5.89 -17.13 6.04
C VAL A 280 -4.55 -16.41 5.93
N GLU A 281 -3.91 -16.07 7.05
CA GLU A 281 -2.56 -15.48 7.07
C GLU A 281 -1.54 -16.44 6.44
N TYR A 282 -1.56 -17.71 6.85
CA TYR A 282 -0.67 -18.72 6.28
C TYR A 282 -0.93 -18.93 4.80
N ALA A 283 -2.20 -19.11 4.39
CA ALA A 283 -2.57 -19.30 2.99
C ALA A 283 -2.13 -18.12 2.11
N THR A 284 -2.26 -16.88 2.62
CA THR A 284 -1.82 -15.67 1.91
C THR A 284 -0.31 -15.63 1.74
N MET A 285 0.46 -16.01 2.77
CA MET A 285 1.92 -16.05 2.68
C MET A 285 2.41 -17.20 1.80
N PHE A 286 1.85 -18.39 1.96
CA PHE A 286 2.15 -19.56 1.13
C PHE A 286 1.89 -19.26 -0.34
N SER A 287 0.72 -18.73 -0.67
CA SER A 287 0.37 -18.46 -2.06
C SER A 287 1.25 -17.39 -2.69
N LYS A 288 1.58 -16.33 -1.94
CA LYS A 288 2.53 -15.30 -2.36
C LYS A 288 3.90 -15.91 -2.66
N VAL A 289 4.49 -16.65 -1.71
CA VAL A 289 5.82 -17.24 -1.87
C VAL A 289 5.89 -18.23 -3.04
N VAL A 290 4.87 -19.08 -3.19
CA VAL A 290 4.83 -20.04 -4.31
C VAL A 290 4.67 -19.31 -5.65
N SER A 291 3.74 -18.35 -5.75
CA SER A 291 3.53 -17.60 -7.00
C SER A 291 4.75 -16.75 -7.40
N GLU A 292 5.40 -16.08 -6.45
CA GLU A 292 6.64 -15.33 -6.68
C GLU A 292 7.78 -16.25 -7.11
N GLY A 293 7.93 -17.41 -6.49
CA GLY A 293 8.98 -18.37 -6.86
C GLY A 293 8.79 -18.99 -8.24
N LEU A 294 7.54 -19.24 -8.66
CA LEU A 294 7.23 -19.81 -9.97
C LEU A 294 7.28 -18.78 -11.10
N LEU A 295 6.79 -17.56 -10.87
CA LEU A 295 6.56 -16.53 -11.89
C LEU A 295 7.47 -15.30 -11.75
N TRP A 296 8.66 -15.46 -11.19
CA TRP A 296 9.62 -14.37 -11.02
C TRP A 296 10.03 -13.65 -12.31
N GLU A 297 9.90 -14.30 -13.47
CA GLU A 297 10.14 -13.69 -14.79
C GLU A 297 8.89 -12.97 -15.35
N LYS A 298 7.74 -13.11 -14.68
CA LYS A 298 6.41 -12.64 -15.11
C LYS A 298 5.65 -12.03 -13.92
N GLU A 299 6.22 -10.95 -13.37
CA GLU A 299 5.72 -10.31 -12.14
C GLU A 299 4.25 -9.87 -12.22
N ASP A 300 3.78 -9.51 -13.41
CA ASP A 300 2.40 -9.11 -13.69
C ASP A 300 1.38 -10.24 -13.45
N LEU A 301 1.82 -11.50 -13.55
CA LEU A 301 0.97 -12.68 -13.37
C LEU A 301 0.93 -13.18 -11.92
N ILE A 302 1.89 -12.79 -11.09
CA ILE A 302 2.02 -13.22 -9.69
C ILE A 302 0.72 -13.02 -8.90
N PRO A 303 0.05 -11.85 -8.92
CA PRO A 303 -1.17 -11.64 -8.15
C PRO A 303 -2.31 -12.59 -8.57
N ARG A 304 -2.44 -12.86 -9.86
CA ARG A 304 -3.52 -13.72 -10.40
C ARG A 304 -3.31 -15.18 -9.97
N LEU A 305 -2.08 -15.69 -10.04
CA LEU A 305 -1.75 -17.03 -9.55
C LEU A 305 -1.83 -17.12 -8.02
N GLY A 306 -1.34 -16.12 -7.31
CA GLY A 306 -1.36 -16.07 -5.84
C GLY A 306 -2.78 -16.15 -5.27
N GLU A 307 -3.75 -15.48 -5.88
CA GLU A 307 -5.16 -15.61 -5.46
C GLU A 307 -5.72 -17.01 -5.72
N LEU A 308 -5.43 -17.62 -6.88
CA LEU A 308 -5.86 -19.00 -7.16
C LEU A 308 -5.31 -19.98 -6.13
N ILE A 309 -3.98 -19.94 -5.89
CA ILE A 309 -3.31 -20.82 -4.93
C ILE A 309 -3.88 -20.62 -3.52
N LYS A 310 -4.16 -19.38 -3.12
CA LYS A 310 -4.78 -19.09 -1.81
C LYS A 310 -6.14 -19.75 -1.68
N PHE A 311 -7.01 -19.63 -2.68
CA PHE A 311 -8.31 -20.30 -2.67
C PHE A 311 -8.15 -21.82 -2.65
N GLY A 312 -7.24 -22.38 -3.45
CA GLY A 312 -6.91 -23.81 -3.43
C GLY A 312 -6.46 -24.30 -2.05
N PHE A 313 -5.60 -23.53 -1.38
CA PHE A 313 -5.11 -23.85 -0.04
C PHE A 313 -6.25 -23.92 0.98
N LEU A 314 -7.20 -22.97 0.92
CA LEU A 314 -8.36 -22.95 1.82
C LEU A 314 -9.33 -24.13 1.60
N MET A 315 -9.19 -24.85 0.48
CA MET A 315 -9.91 -26.10 0.17
C MET A 315 -9.02 -27.34 0.39
N ASP A 316 -7.91 -27.20 1.12
CA ASP A 316 -6.89 -28.23 1.34
C ASP A 316 -6.32 -28.84 0.05
N PHE A 317 -6.48 -28.14 -1.08
CA PHE A 317 -6.19 -28.64 -2.44
C PHE A 317 -6.85 -29.99 -2.75
N ASP A 318 -8.06 -30.22 -2.24
CA ASP A 318 -8.89 -31.37 -2.63
C ASP A 318 -9.08 -31.41 -4.16
N GLU A 319 -8.81 -32.56 -4.78
CA GLU A 319 -8.73 -32.67 -6.24
C GLU A 319 -10.08 -32.40 -6.93
N ASP A 320 -11.19 -32.87 -6.35
CA ASP A 320 -12.53 -32.68 -6.90
C ASP A 320 -12.99 -31.21 -6.73
N ALA A 321 -12.76 -30.62 -5.57
CA ALA A 321 -13.03 -29.21 -5.31
C ALA A 321 -12.19 -28.29 -6.21
N VAL A 322 -10.90 -28.59 -6.37
CA VAL A 322 -9.99 -27.87 -7.26
C VAL A 322 -10.46 -28.00 -8.71
N ALA A 323 -10.84 -29.20 -9.17
CA ALA A 323 -11.32 -29.40 -10.54
C ALA A 323 -12.59 -28.59 -10.83
N TYR A 324 -13.53 -28.54 -9.88
CA TYR A 324 -14.72 -27.68 -10.00
C TYR A 324 -14.35 -26.19 -10.00
N PHE A 325 -13.46 -25.77 -9.09
CA PHE A 325 -12.99 -24.39 -9.01
C PHE A 325 -12.31 -23.94 -10.32
N MET A 326 -11.43 -24.76 -10.88
CA MET A 326 -10.78 -24.51 -12.16
C MET A 326 -11.80 -24.30 -13.28
N LYS A 327 -12.80 -25.17 -13.40
CA LYS A 327 -13.91 -25.00 -14.36
C LYS A 327 -14.63 -23.66 -14.18
N SER A 328 -14.91 -23.25 -12.93
CA SER A 328 -15.54 -21.96 -12.64
C SER A 328 -14.70 -20.74 -13.06
N LYS A 329 -13.38 -20.94 -13.22
CA LYS A 329 -12.42 -19.93 -13.66
C LYS A 329 -11.99 -20.08 -15.12
N ASN A 330 -12.63 -20.99 -15.87
CA ASN A 330 -12.26 -21.37 -17.24
C ASN A 330 -10.80 -21.84 -17.36
N LEU A 331 -10.27 -22.49 -16.33
CA LEU A 331 -8.95 -23.10 -16.32
C LEU A 331 -9.08 -24.58 -16.70
N GLN A 332 -8.16 -25.07 -17.52
CA GLN A 332 -8.12 -26.46 -17.95
C GLN A 332 -6.68 -26.94 -18.11
N ILE A 333 -6.42 -28.21 -17.83
CA ILE A 333 -5.17 -28.86 -18.17
C ILE A 333 -5.31 -29.56 -19.52
N PHE A 334 -4.23 -29.61 -20.30
CA PHE A 334 -4.20 -30.35 -21.57
C PHE A 334 -3.65 -31.76 -21.36
N ALA A 335 -3.76 -32.62 -22.39
CA ALA A 335 -3.37 -34.02 -22.30
C ALA A 335 -1.89 -34.20 -21.88
N GLU A 336 -0.99 -33.33 -22.34
CA GLU A 336 0.42 -33.36 -21.97
C GLU A 336 0.64 -33.01 -20.49
N ASP A 337 -0.22 -32.16 -19.92
CA ASP A 337 -0.18 -31.80 -18.50
C ASP A 337 -0.77 -32.93 -17.63
N GLU A 338 -1.79 -33.64 -18.13
CA GLU A 338 -2.35 -34.82 -17.47
C GLU A 338 -1.35 -35.98 -17.39
N GLU A 339 -0.59 -36.22 -18.47
CA GLU A 339 0.48 -37.22 -18.49
C GLU A 339 1.59 -36.87 -17.49
N PHE A 340 2.03 -35.60 -17.49
CA PHE A 340 3.01 -35.10 -16.53
C PHE A 340 2.53 -35.26 -15.08
N LEU A 341 1.27 -34.88 -14.79
CA LEU A 341 0.67 -35.01 -13.46
C LEU A 341 0.61 -36.47 -13.00
N SER A 342 0.23 -37.38 -13.89
CA SER A 342 0.13 -38.82 -13.59
C SER A 342 1.49 -39.44 -13.27
N SER A 343 2.55 -38.95 -13.93
CA SER A 343 3.94 -39.34 -13.65
C SER A 343 4.45 -38.78 -12.32
N ALA A 344 4.19 -37.50 -12.05
CA ALA A 344 4.64 -36.83 -10.82
C ALA A 344 3.87 -37.28 -9.57
N PHE A 345 2.60 -37.67 -9.72
CA PHE A 345 1.72 -38.12 -8.64
C PHE A 345 1.01 -39.43 -9.03
N PRO A 346 1.72 -40.59 -8.98
CA PRO A 346 1.12 -41.88 -9.28
C PRO A 346 -0.04 -42.18 -8.33
N SER A 347 -1.13 -42.75 -8.86
CA SER A 347 -2.24 -43.24 -8.04
C SER A 347 -1.71 -44.35 -7.11
N SER A 348 -1.90 -44.17 -5.80
CA SER A 348 -1.46 -45.13 -4.77
C SER A 348 -2.37 -46.34 -4.68
#